data_AF-A0A2T2VX25-F1
#
_entry.id   AF-A0A2T2VX25-F1
#
_cell.length_a   1.000
_cell.length_b   1.000
_cell.length_c   1.000
_cell.angle_alpha   90.00
_cell.angle_beta   90.00
_cell.angle_gamma   90.00
#
_symmetry.space_group_name_H-M   'P 1'
#
loop_
_entity.id
_entity.type
_entity.pdbx_description
1 polymer ?
#
loop_
_entity_poly.entity_id
_entity_poly.type
_entity_poly.pdbx_seq_one_letter_code
_entity_poly.pdbx_strand_id
1 'polypeptide(L)'
;MKHTLFLLLILISCSKEAPSSEPQDTVVTEPEIIVPDFDNDTIYMKLKPKLLDSYWTAFKESASLYNIDLSYIDEVAFVSENLLNNIAGTANGSCEPYVRILVDETTFRNLSAGEQVFLMYHELGHDVFNASHEGGGLMAPNIRSLDYKLFQTEVKDFFTGVDYVEWTDEECEYIRSIIDN
;
A
#
# COMPACT_ATOMS: atom_id res chain seq x y z
N MET A 1 -10.80 87.32 20.09
CA MET A 1 -9.32 87.35 20.22
C MET A 1 -9.02 86.79 21.61
N LYS A 2 -8.46 85.57 21.71
CA LYS A 2 -7.03 85.32 22.06
C LYS A 2 -6.65 85.99 23.39
N HIS A 3 -6.21 85.36 24.47
CA HIS A 3 -5.76 84.03 24.90
C HIS A 3 -6.12 83.94 26.41
N THR A 4 -6.13 82.81 27.12
CA THR A 4 -4.93 82.24 27.78
C THR A 4 -5.30 80.92 28.44
N LEU A 5 -4.45 79.94 28.18
CA LEU A 5 -4.39 78.59 28.70
C LEU A 5 -3.96 78.58 30.18
N PHE A 6 -4.63 77.81 31.04
CA PHE A 6 -4.00 77.28 32.25
C PHE A 6 -4.39 75.82 32.43
N LEU A 7 -3.43 74.94 32.15
CA LEU A 7 -3.51 73.50 32.28
C LEU A 7 -3.01 73.14 33.68
N LEU A 8 -3.87 72.58 34.53
CA LEU A 8 -3.47 71.98 35.81
C LEU A 8 -3.55 70.46 35.67
N LEU A 9 -2.39 69.80 35.54
CA LEU A 9 -2.27 68.34 35.56
C LEU A 9 -2.40 67.83 36.99
N ILE A 10 -3.44 67.03 37.25
CA ILE A 10 -3.51 66.16 38.43
C ILE A 10 -3.27 64.73 37.93
N LEU A 11 -2.06 64.21 38.18
CA LEU A 11 -1.71 62.81 37.94
C LEU A 11 -2.28 61.96 39.08
N ILE A 12 -3.44 61.34 38.86
CA ILE A 12 -3.92 60.26 39.71
C ILE A 12 -3.29 58.97 39.18
N SER A 13 -2.24 58.52 39.85
CA SER A 13 -1.61 57.23 39.59
C SER A 13 -2.58 56.12 40.00
N CYS A 14 -3.19 55.46 39.03
CA CYS A 14 -4.00 54.26 39.25
C CYS A 14 -3.05 53.05 39.15
N SER A 15 -2.67 52.50 40.31
CA SER A 15 -1.88 51.27 40.40
C SER A 15 -2.73 50.13 39.85
N LYS A 16 -2.40 49.68 38.64
CA LYS A 16 -2.96 48.45 38.06
C LYS A 16 -2.26 47.26 38.74
N GLU A 17 -3.01 46.49 39.51
CA GLU A 17 -2.58 45.19 40.03
C GLU A 17 -2.09 44.31 38.87
N ALA A 18 -0.92 43.72 39.04
CA ALA A 18 -0.36 42.77 38.09
C ALA A 18 -1.22 41.50 38.08
N PRO A 19 -1.58 40.96 36.91
CA PRO A 19 -2.27 39.68 36.85
C PRO A 19 -1.33 38.58 37.35
N SER A 20 -1.83 37.80 38.32
CA SER A 20 -1.23 36.57 38.82
C SER A 20 -0.94 35.63 37.66
N SER A 21 0.33 35.35 37.42
CA SER A 21 0.76 34.30 36.49
C SER A 21 0.48 32.94 37.12
N GLU A 22 -0.63 32.31 36.76
CA GLU A 22 -0.81 30.87 36.98
C GLU A 22 0.29 30.10 36.22
N PRO A 23 0.86 29.03 36.82
CA PRO A 23 1.84 28.21 36.13
C PRO A 23 1.16 27.56 34.92
N GLN A 24 1.70 27.81 33.74
CA GLN A 24 1.31 27.07 32.54
C GLN A 24 1.77 25.63 32.72
N ASP A 25 0.85 24.74 33.05
CA ASP A 25 1.05 23.30 32.92
C ASP A 25 1.41 23.03 31.46
N THR A 26 2.68 22.71 31.25
CA THR A 26 3.15 22.21 29.97
C THR A 26 2.59 20.81 29.83
N VAL A 27 1.48 20.68 29.11
CA VAL A 27 0.98 19.38 28.64
C VAL A 27 2.06 18.82 27.72
N VAL A 28 2.89 17.94 28.26
CA VAL A 28 3.82 17.13 27.46
C VAL A 28 2.95 16.12 26.73
N THR A 29 2.54 16.45 25.51
CA THR A 29 1.87 15.50 24.62
C THR A 29 2.90 14.45 24.22
N GLU A 30 2.76 13.24 24.77
CA GLU A 30 3.56 12.09 24.34
C GLU A 30 3.33 11.87 22.83
N PRO A 31 4.39 11.71 22.02
CA PRO A 31 4.22 11.49 20.59
C PRO A 31 3.42 10.20 20.37
N GLU A 32 2.37 10.29 19.55
CA GLU A 32 1.58 9.12 19.15
C GLU A 32 2.48 8.12 18.44
N ILE A 33 2.58 6.90 18.97
CA ILE A 33 3.31 5.82 18.33
C ILE A 33 2.47 5.36 17.13
N ILE A 34 2.87 5.79 15.93
CA ILE A 34 2.25 5.32 14.69
C ILE A 34 2.67 3.87 14.47
N VAL A 35 1.73 2.94 14.64
CA VAL A 35 1.92 1.53 14.30
C VAL A 35 1.74 1.37 12.79
N PRO A 36 2.74 0.83 12.07
CA PRO A 36 2.63 0.65 10.63
C PRO A 36 1.43 -0.22 10.22
N ASP A 37 0.69 0.23 9.21
CA ASP A 37 -0.40 -0.49 8.54
C ASP A 37 -0.42 -0.16 7.04
N PHE A 38 -1.40 -0.70 6.30
CA PHE A 38 -1.53 -0.45 4.86
C PHE A 38 -1.80 1.02 4.51
N ASP A 39 -2.39 1.81 5.42
CA ASP A 39 -2.77 3.20 5.17
C ASP A 39 -1.63 4.19 5.44
N ASN A 40 -0.65 3.79 6.28
CA ASN A 40 0.48 4.64 6.67
C ASN A 40 1.86 4.10 6.25
N ASP A 41 1.92 2.92 5.62
CA ASP A 41 3.12 2.38 5.00
C ASP A 41 3.51 3.17 3.73
N THR A 42 4.80 3.47 3.57
CA THR A 42 5.29 4.33 2.46
C THR A 42 5.10 3.76 1.06
N ILE A 43 4.94 2.45 0.92
CA ILE A 43 4.64 1.77 -0.34
C ILE A 43 3.12 1.71 -0.52
N TYR A 44 2.39 1.15 0.45
CA TYR A 44 0.97 0.84 0.27
C TYR A 44 0.05 2.06 0.37
N MET A 45 0.42 3.12 1.10
CA MET A 45 -0.37 4.36 1.18
C MET A 45 -0.55 5.04 -0.19
N LYS A 46 0.33 4.74 -1.15
CA LYS A 46 0.32 5.31 -2.50
C LYS A 46 -0.68 4.62 -3.42
N LEU A 47 -1.17 3.44 -3.05
CA LEU A 47 -2.06 2.63 -3.89
C LEU A 47 -3.34 3.37 -4.23
N LYS A 48 -3.82 3.13 -5.45
CA LYS A 48 -5.03 3.74 -6.00
C LYS A 48 -5.86 2.61 -6.62
N PRO A 49 -6.95 2.16 -5.98
CA PRO A 49 -7.77 1.03 -6.48
C PRO A 49 -8.41 1.26 -7.86
N LYS A 50 -8.41 2.49 -8.36
CA LYS A 50 -8.87 2.85 -9.72
C LYS A 50 -7.74 2.97 -10.75
N LEU A 51 -6.48 2.87 -10.32
CA LEU A 51 -5.30 2.90 -11.17
C LEU A 51 -4.49 1.63 -10.86
N LEU A 52 -4.81 0.54 -11.54
CA LEU A 52 -4.26 -0.78 -11.25
C LEU A 52 -2.72 -0.81 -11.38
N ASP A 53 -2.13 0.02 -12.23
CA ASP A 53 -0.66 0.21 -12.34
C ASP A 53 0.02 0.66 -11.03
N SER A 54 -0.74 1.24 -10.09
CA SER A 54 -0.21 1.56 -8.76
C SER A 54 0.23 0.31 -8.00
N TYR A 55 -0.41 -0.84 -8.24
CA TYR A 55 -0.03 -2.13 -7.63
C TYR A 55 1.26 -2.67 -8.22
N TRP A 56 1.47 -2.55 -9.53
CA TRP A 56 2.76 -2.87 -10.15
C TRP A 56 3.88 -1.98 -9.62
N THR A 57 3.61 -0.68 -9.44
CA THR A 57 4.58 0.25 -8.85
C THR A 57 4.95 -0.18 -7.43
N ALA A 58 3.95 -0.49 -6.59
CA ALA A 58 4.17 -0.97 -5.24
C ALA A 58 4.92 -2.32 -5.22
N PHE A 59 4.60 -3.23 -6.12
CA PHE A 59 5.28 -4.52 -6.24
C PHE A 59 6.76 -4.36 -6.56
N LYS A 60 7.11 -3.48 -7.51
CA LYS A 60 8.51 -3.13 -7.81
C LYS A 60 9.21 -2.45 -6.64
N GLU A 61 8.54 -1.52 -5.94
CA GLU A 61 9.09 -0.90 -4.73
C GLU A 61 9.39 -1.97 -3.67
N SER A 62 8.48 -2.91 -3.41
CA SER A 62 8.71 -4.03 -2.48
C SER A 62 9.83 -4.96 -2.93
N ALA A 63 9.85 -5.37 -4.21
CA ALA A 63 10.91 -6.21 -4.79
C ALA A 63 12.30 -5.58 -4.62
N SER A 64 12.39 -4.26 -4.78
CA SER A 64 13.65 -3.52 -4.63
C SER A 64 14.22 -3.56 -3.21
N LEU A 65 13.38 -3.69 -2.18
CA LEU A 65 13.83 -3.86 -0.79
C LEU A 65 14.62 -5.17 -0.59
N TYR A 66 14.42 -6.14 -1.48
CA TYR A 66 15.06 -7.45 -1.47
C TYR A 66 16.10 -7.62 -2.59
N ASN A 67 16.46 -6.54 -3.29
CA ASN A 67 17.39 -6.53 -4.43
C ASN A 67 16.94 -7.40 -5.61
N ILE A 68 15.62 -7.57 -5.79
CA ILE A 68 15.06 -8.24 -6.96
C ILE A 68 14.89 -7.21 -8.08
N ASP A 69 15.56 -7.45 -9.20
CA ASP A 69 15.49 -6.60 -10.39
C ASP A 69 14.37 -7.09 -11.32
N LEU A 70 13.36 -6.25 -11.53
CA LEU A 70 12.23 -6.51 -12.42
C LEU A 70 12.27 -5.65 -13.70
N SER A 71 13.41 -5.00 -13.98
CA SER A 71 13.56 -4.11 -15.14
C SER A 71 13.56 -4.81 -16.48
N TYR A 72 13.67 -6.15 -16.50
CA TYR A 72 13.58 -6.96 -17.71
C TYR A 72 12.13 -7.16 -18.21
N ILE A 73 11.13 -6.79 -17.40
CA ILE A 73 9.71 -6.92 -17.75
C ILE A 73 9.24 -5.62 -18.39
N ASP A 74 9.13 -5.63 -19.72
CA ASP A 74 8.79 -4.46 -20.51
C ASP A 74 7.27 -4.33 -20.79
N GLU A 75 6.54 -5.45 -20.74
CA GLU A 75 5.10 -5.49 -21.01
C GLU A 75 4.35 -5.88 -19.73
N VAL A 76 3.57 -4.92 -19.20
CA VAL A 76 2.68 -5.12 -18.05
C VAL A 76 1.32 -4.56 -18.40
N ALA A 77 0.30 -5.40 -18.33
CA ALA A 77 -1.08 -5.01 -18.61
C ALA A 77 -2.02 -5.46 -17.51
N PHE A 78 -2.85 -4.54 -17.02
CA PHE A 78 -4.02 -4.85 -16.21
C PHE A 78 -5.26 -4.69 -17.08
N VAL A 79 -6.01 -5.77 -17.26
CA VAL A 79 -7.18 -5.80 -18.14
C VAL A 79 -8.44 -5.92 -17.29
N SER A 80 -9.33 -4.94 -17.39
CA SER A 80 -10.64 -5.04 -16.75
C SER A 80 -11.48 -6.08 -17.48
N GLU A 81 -11.97 -7.08 -16.75
CA GLU A 81 -12.77 -8.17 -17.30
C GLU A 81 -13.86 -8.58 -16.31
N ASN A 82 -14.99 -9.10 -16.80
CA ASN A 82 -16.02 -9.68 -15.95
C ASN A 82 -15.67 -11.15 -15.71
N LEU A 83 -15.04 -11.42 -14.58
CA LEU A 83 -14.58 -12.76 -14.24
C LEU A 83 -15.71 -13.57 -13.62
N LEU A 84 -15.80 -14.84 -14.01
CA LEU A 84 -16.82 -15.74 -13.48
C LEU A 84 -16.53 -16.12 -12.02
N ASN A 85 -17.56 -16.59 -11.31
CA ASN A 85 -17.45 -17.17 -9.97
C ASN A 85 -16.94 -16.23 -8.86
N ASN A 86 -17.14 -14.92 -9.00
CA ASN A 86 -16.67 -13.89 -8.05
C ASN A 86 -15.13 -13.88 -7.88
N ILE A 87 -14.40 -14.30 -8.91
CA ILE A 87 -12.94 -14.14 -8.95
C ILE A 87 -12.65 -12.65 -9.11
N ALA A 88 -11.83 -12.08 -8.22
CA ALA A 88 -11.50 -10.66 -8.25
C ALA A 88 -10.34 -10.33 -9.19
N GLY A 89 -9.45 -11.29 -9.43
CA GLY A 89 -8.35 -11.18 -10.37
C GLY A 89 -7.82 -12.56 -10.76
N THR A 90 -7.15 -12.65 -11.90
CA THR A 90 -6.42 -13.85 -12.33
C THR A 90 -5.21 -13.45 -13.15
N ALA A 91 -4.10 -14.12 -12.89
CA ALA A 91 -2.92 -14.15 -13.72
C ALA A 91 -3.24 -14.72 -15.12
N ASN A 92 -2.71 -14.09 -16.15
CA ASN A 92 -2.83 -14.49 -17.56
C ASN A 92 -1.52 -14.22 -18.33
N GLY A 93 -0.39 -14.14 -17.62
CA GLY A 93 0.96 -14.07 -18.18
C GLY A 93 1.90 -15.10 -17.54
N SER A 94 1.37 -16.10 -16.83
CA SER A 94 2.18 -17.12 -16.17
C SER A 94 2.94 -17.93 -17.21
N CYS A 95 4.24 -18.14 -16.97
CA CYS A 95 5.17 -18.76 -17.90
C CYS A 95 5.38 -17.98 -19.22
N GLU A 96 4.93 -16.73 -19.32
CA GLU A 96 5.15 -15.84 -20.47
C GLU A 96 6.15 -14.73 -20.14
N PRO A 97 6.77 -14.07 -21.13
CA PRO A 97 7.74 -13.00 -20.88
C PRO A 97 7.09 -11.65 -20.54
N TYR A 98 5.77 -11.63 -20.34
CA TYR A 98 4.98 -10.43 -20.03
C TYR A 98 4.12 -10.66 -18.80
N VAL A 99 3.70 -9.57 -18.17
CA VAL A 99 2.71 -9.60 -17.09
C VAL A 99 1.36 -9.21 -17.67
N ARG A 100 0.34 -10.04 -17.44
CA ARG A 100 -1.05 -9.73 -17.80
C ARG A 100 -1.97 -10.22 -16.70
N ILE A 101 -2.57 -9.27 -15.99
CA ILE A 101 -3.52 -9.56 -14.92
C ILE A 101 -4.91 -9.17 -15.37
N LEU A 102 -5.84 -10.13 -15.38
CA LEU A 102 -7.26 -9.86 -15.61
C LEU A 102 -7.91 -9.53 -14.27
N VAL A 103 -8.73 -8.48 -14.21
CA VAL A 103 -9.28 -7.95 -12.95
C VAL A 103 -10.77 -7.67 -13.08
N ASP A 104 -11.58 -8.30 -12.23
CA ASP A 104 -12.95 -7.85 -12.00
C ASP A 104 -12.91 -6.65 -11.06
N GLU A 105 -12.88 -5.46 -11.65
CA GLU A 105 -12.68 -4.24 -10.87
C GLU A 105 -13.82 -3.95 -9.88
N THR A 106 -15.01 -4.51 -10.09
CA THR A 106 -16.13 -4.31 -9.16
C THR A 106 -15.87 -5.11 -7.88
N THR A 107 -15.54 -6.38 -8.04
CA THR A 107 -15.21 -7.29 -6.94
C THR A 107 -13.94 -6.84 -6.25
N PHE A 108 -12.90 -6.52 -7.02
CA PHE A 108 -11.63 -6.02 -6.50
C PHE A 108 -11.78 -4.77 -5.61
N ARG A 109 -12.54 -3.77 -6.07
CA ARG A 109 -12.71 -2.52 -5.31
C ARG A 109 -13.53 -2.67 -4.03
N ASN A 110 -14.24 -3.79 -3.87
CA ASN A 110 -14.98 -4.10 -2.64
C ASN A 110 -14.11 -4.81 -1.58
N LEU A 111 -12.89 -5.23 -1.93
CA LEU A 111 -11.93 -5.78 -0.99
C LEU A 111 -11.34 -4.69 -0.10
N SER A 112 -10.87 -5.05 1.10
CA SER A 112 -10.06 -4.17 1.95
C SER A 112 -8.70 -3.86 1.30
N ALA A 113 -8.01 -2.80 1.74
CA ALA A 113 -6.70 -2.44 1.20
C ALA A 113 -5.70 -3.60 1.27
N GLY A 114 -5.63 -4.30 2.41
CA GLY A 114 -4.76 -5.47 2.56
C GLY A 114 -5.12 -6.63 1.63
N GLU A 115 -6.41 -6.91 1.43
CA GLU A 115 -6.87 -7.94 0.49
C GLU A 115 -6.59 -7.57 -0.97
N GLN A 116 -6.71 -6.29 -1.32
CA GLN A 116 -6.36 -5.80 -2.66
C GLN A 116 -4.86 -6.00 -2.94
N VAL A 117 -4.00 -5.68 -1.97
CA VAL A 117 -2.55 -5.90 -2.10
C VAL A 117 -2.23 -7.39 -2.15
N PHE A 118 -2.81 -8.19 -1.26
CA PHE A 118 -2.64 -9.64 -1.24
C PHE A 118 -2.95 -10.25 -2.61
N LEU A 119 -4.15 -9.97 -3.15
CA LEU A 119 -4.56 -10.47 -4.46
C LEU A 119 -3.59 -10.02 -5.55
N MET A 120 -3.28 -8.72 -5.62
CA MET A 120 -2.39 -8.23 -6.68
C MET A 120 -1.00 -8.84 -6.60
N TYR A 121 -0.45 -9.03 -5.40
CA TYR A 121 0.85 -9.67 -5.22
C TYR A 121 0.80 -11.17 -5.55
N HIS A 122 -0.32 -11.84 -5.26
CA HIS A 122 -0.58 -13.22 -5.65
C HIS A 122 -0.55 -13.38 -7.17
N GLU A 123 -1.37 -12.61 -7.89
CA GLU A 123 -1.46 -12.72 -9.34
C GLU A 123 -0.15 -12.29 -10.02
N LEU A 124 0.52 -11.26 -9.51
CA LEU A 124 1.84 -10.85 -9.99
C LEU A 124 2.90 -11.92 -9.69
N GLY A 125 2.77 -12.70 -8.62
CA GLY A 125 3.70 -13.79 -8.33
C GLY A 125 3.63 -14.92 -9.35
N HIS A 126 2.43 -15.24 -9.81
CA HIS A 126 2.21 -16.15 -10.93
C HIS A 126 2.92 -15.68 -12.20
N ASP A 127 2.73 -14.41 -12.59
CA ASP A 127 3.29 -13.88 -13.84
C ASP A 127 4.78 -13.56 -13.78
N VAL A 128 5.29 -13.05 -12.64
CA VAL A 128 6.68 -12.57 -12.52
C VAL A 128 7.64 -13.69 -12.18
N PHE A 129 7.24 -14.60 -11.29
CA PHE A 129 8.11 -15.64 -10.75
C PHE A 129 7.69 -17.06 -11.14
N ASN A 130 6.65 -17.21 -11.98
CA ASN A 130 6.03 -18.51 -12.24
C ASN A 130 5.69 -19.24 -10.94
N ALA A 131 5.32 -18.50 -9.88
CA ALA A 131 5.05 -19.09 -8.59
C ALA A 131 3.77 -19.93 -8.67
N SER A 132 3.77 -21.11 -8.08
CA SER A 132 2.61 -21.99 -7.96
C SER A 132 1.92 -21.82 -6.61
N HIS A 133 0.70 -22.34 -6.48
CA HIS A 133 0.00 -22.38 -5.20
C HIS A 133 0.63 -23.33 -4.17
N GLU A 134 1.62 -24.15 -4.55
CA GLU A 134 2.32 -25.03 -3.60
C GLU A 134 3.17 -24.26 -2.58
N GLY A 135 3.55 -23.02 -2.90
CA GLY A 135 4.31 -22.14 -2.00
C GLY A 135 3.59 -21.72 -0.72
N GLY A 136 2.25 -21.67 -0.74
CA GLY A 136 1.48 -21.10 0.37
C GLY A 136 1.73 -19.59 0.53
N GLY A 137 1.63 -19.06 1.75
CA GLY A 137 1.90 -17.64 2.03
C GLY A 137 1.04 -16.68 1.18
N LEU A 138 1.69 -15.83 0.38
CA LEU A 138 1.05 -14.97 -0.62
C LEU A 138 0.47 -15.76 -1.80
N MET A 139 1.01 -16.94 -2.11
CA MET A 139 0.51 -17.86 -3.14
C MET A 139 -0.59 -18.79 -2.65
N ALA A 140 -1.12 -18.59 -1.44
CA ALA A 140 -2.30 -19.34 -0.99
C ALA A 140 -3.50 -19.04 -1.91
N PRO A 141 -4.28 -20.05 -2.35
CA PRO A 141 -5.26 -19.91 -3.43
C PRO A 141 -6.50 -19.08 -3.09
N ASN A 142 -6.67 -18.68 -1.82
CA ASN A 142 -7.80 -17.89 -1.37
C ASN A 142 -7.32 -16.56 -0.82
N ILE A 143 -7.95 -15.47 -1.26
CA ILE A 143 -7.78 -14.15 -0.66
C ILE A 143 -8.10 -14.24 0.83
N ARG A 144 -7.23 -13.67 1.65
CA ARG A 144 -7.39 -13.64 3.10
C ARG A 144 -7.02 -12.28 3.66
N SER A 145 -7.78 -11.84 4.65
CA SER A 145 -7.43 -10.69 5.46
C SER A 145 -6.27 -11.06 6.39
N LEU A 146 -5.17 -10.31 6.29
CA LEU A 146 -3.97 -10.52 7.09
C LEU A 146 -3.73 -9.31 7.99
N ASP A 147 -3.31 -9.59 9.22
CA ASP A 147 -2.64 -8.57 10.02
C ASP A 147 -1.41 -8.06 9.28
N TYR A 148 -1.18 -6.75 9.31
CA TYR A 148 -0.12 -6.11 8.53
C TYR A 148 1.27 -6.69 8.84
N LYS A 149 1.56 -7.07 10.10
CA LYS A 149 2.85 -7.68 10.46
C LYS A 149 3.02 -9.07 9.84
N LEU A 150 1.95 -9.86 9.81
CA LEU A 150 1.97 -11.15 9.13
C LEU A 150 2.16 -10.96 7.62
N PHE A 151 1.42 -10.03 7.03
CA PHE A 151 1.56 -9.70 5.61
C PHE A 151 3.00 -9.27 5.26
N GLN A 152 3.65 -8.43 6.06
CA GLN A 152 5.06 -8.04 5.84
C GLN A 152 6.02 -9.24 5.93
N THR A 153 5.73 -10.21 6.79
CA THR A 153 6.53 -11.44 6.89
C THR A 153 6.40 -12.26 5.60
N GLU A 154 5.18 -12.43 5.11
CA GLU A 154 4.93 -13.20 3.88
C GLU A 154 5.46 -12.49 2.63
N VAL A 155 5.42 -11.15 2.57
CA VAL A 155 6.07 -10.37 1.49
C VAL A 155 7.57 -10.62 1.46
N LYS A 156 8.22 -10.64 2.63
CA LYS A 156 9.65 -10.94 2.74
C LYS A 156 9.94 -12.37 2.28
N ASP A 157 9.20 -13.34 2.80
CA ASP A 157 9.46 -14.75 2.54
C ASP A 157 9.19 -15.07 1.05
N PHE A 158 8.19 -14.42 0.45
CA PHE A 158 7.93 -14.46 -0.98
C PHE A 158 9.12 -13.90 -1.81
N PHE A 159 9.55 -12.65 -1.59
CA PHE A 159 10.63 -12.07 -2.40
C PHE A 159 12.02 -12.68 -2.15
N THR A 160 12.21 -13.38 -1.02
CA THR A 160 13.45 -14.09 -0.72
C THR A 160 13.42 -15.57 -1.16
N GLY A 161 12.34 -16.02 -1.80
CA GLY A 161 12.21 -17.38 -2.32
C GLY A 161 12.02 -18.45 -1.24
N VAL A 162 11.63 -18.05 -0.03
CA VAL A 162 11.32 -18.98 1.07
C VAL A 162 9.93 -19.59 0.90
N ASP A 163 8.96 -18.78 0.44
CA ASP A 163 7.54 -19.11 0.44
C ASP A 163 6.92 -19.22 -0.98
N TYR A 164 7.72 -19.50 -2.02
CA TYR A 164 7.15 -19.89 -3.31
C TYR A 164 7.90 -21.04 -3.98
N VAL A 165 7.12 -21.83 -4.73
CA VAL A 165 7.58 -22.94 -5.55
C VAL A 165 7.29 -22.56 -7.00
N GLU A 166 8.31 -22.52 -7.85
CA GLU A 166 8.14 -22.26 -9.28
C GLU A 166 7.46 -23.45 -9.98
N TRP A 167 6.62 -23.17 -10.97
CA TRP A 167 6.16 -24.17 -11.92
C TRP A 167 7.35 -24.82 -12.64
N THR A 168 7.26 -26.12 -12.85
CA THR A 168 8.22 -26.84 -13.70
C THR A 168 8.04 -26.49 -15.17
N ASP A 169 9.05 -26.77 -16.00
CA ASP A 169 8.96 -26.56 -17.46
C ASP A 169 7.75 -27.28 -18.09
N GLU A 170 7.46 -28.51 -17.64
CA GLU A 170 6.31 -29.30 -18.11
C GLU A 170 4.97 -28.66 -17.72
N GLU A 171 4.85 -28.16 -16.49
CA GLU A 171 3.67 -27.43 -16.03
C GLU A 171 3.51 -26.11 -16.79
N CYS A 172 4.61 -25.42 -17.08
CA CYS A 172 4.59 -24.22 -17.89
C CYS A 172 4.12 -24.48 -19.33
N GLU A 173 4.54 -25.58 -19.96
CA GLU A 173 4.01 -25.96 -21.28
C GLU A 173 2.49 -26.17 -21.24
N TYR A 174 1.99 -26.80 -20.18
CA TYR A 174 0.56 -27.00 -19.98
C TYR A 174 -0.19 -25.67 -19.75
N ILE A 175 0.32 -24.80 -18.88
CA ILE A 175 -0.28 -23.49 -18.56
C ILE A 175 -0.42 -22.64 -19.82
N ARG A 176 0.65 -22.52 -20.63
CA ARG A 176 0.60 -21.79 -21.90
C ARG A 176 -0.48 -22.34 -22.84
N SER A 177 -0.64 -23.66 -22.90
CA SER A 177 -1.68 -24.30 -23.71
C SER A 177 -3.11 -23.98 -23.27
N ILE A 178 -3.33 -23.59 -22.01
CA ILE A 178 -4.64 -23.16 -21.52
C ILE A 178 -4.87 -21.68 -21.80
N ILE A 179 -3.86 -20.83 -21.58
CA ILE A 179 -3.96 -19.37 -21.72
C ILE A 179 -4.15 -18.95 -23.19
N ASP A 180 -3.51 -19.65 -24.13
CA ASP A 180 -3.57 -19.32 -25.57
C ASP A 180 -4.90 -19.73 -26.26
N ASN A 181 -5.79 -20.45 -25.58
CA ASN A 181 -7.07 -20.95 -26.12
C ASN A 181 -8.28 -20.07 -25.76
#